data_AF-A0A1S3FKX4-F1
#
_entry.id   AF-A0A1S3FKX4-F1
#
_cell.length_a   1.000
_cell.length_b   1.000
_cell.length_c   1.000
_cell.angle_alpha   90.00
_cell.angle_beta   90.00
_cell.angle_gamma   90.00
#
_symmetry.space_group_name_H-M   'P 1'
#
loop_
_entity.id
_entity.type
_entity.pdbx_description
1 polymer ?
#
loop_
_entity_poly.entity_id
_entity_poly.type
_entity_poly.pdbx_seq_one_letter_code
_entity_poly.pdbx_strand_id
1 'polypeptide(L)'
;MRWRDRFAVLYFPQGMSLSAVSLGLFFIHLSVFASDLNNFYFTHHYDRMSFQYTIVLIFSHVISICWAAMGSLFAEMTDNKNFQWFAMISLILNGIMFFNRLSLEFLSIQYREENH
;
A
#
# COMPACT_ATOMS: atom_id res chain seq x y z
N MET A 1 -18.22 0.92 -33.91
CA MET A 1 -17.76 1.28 -32.54
C MET A 1 -17.74 0.01 -31.71
N ARG A 2 -16.55 -0.41 -31.26
CA ARG A 2 -16.27 -1.76 -30.75
C ARG A 2 -16.69 -1.86 -29.30
N TRP A 3 -17.31 -2.97 -28.91
CA TRP A 3 -17.68 -3.29 -27.51
C TRP A 3 -16.53 -3.09 -26.50
N ARG A 4 -15.28 -3.17 -26.95
CA ARG A 4 -14.06 -2.89 -26.19
C ARG A 4 -14.01 -1.46 -25.62
N ASP A 5 -14.60 -0.50 -26.31
CA ASP A 5 -14.62 0.90 -25.90
C ASP A 5 -15.66 1.14 -24.77
N ARG A 6 -16.68 0.29 -24.68
CA ARG A 6 -17.69 0.36 -23.60
C ARG A 6 -17.18 -0.23 -22.29
N PHE A 7 -16.35 -1.27 -22.33
CA PHE A 7 -15.70 -1.79 -21.12
C PHE A 7 -14.68 -0.80 -20.53
N ALA A 8 -14.02 0.01 -21.36
CA ALA A 8 -13.12 1.07 -20.91
C ALA A 8 -13.86 2.24 -20.22
N VAL A 9 -15.15 2.43 -20.49
CA VAL A 9 -15.97 3.53 -19.93
C VAL A 9 -16.80 3.08 -18.72
N LEU A 10 -17.02 1.77 -18.53
CA LEU A 10 -17.82 1.22 -17.43
C LEU A 10 -17.06 1.02 -16.10
N TYR A 11 -15.73 1.10 -16.09
CA TYR A 11 -14.91 0.85 -14.90
C TYR A 11 -14.23 2.13 -14.41
N PHE A 12 -15.00 2.99 -13.75
CA PHE A 12 -14.55 4.14 -12.95
C PHE A 12 -13.82 5.28 -13.74
N PRO A 13 -14.06 6.57 -13.42
CA PRO A 13 -13.21 7.65 -13.93
C PRO A 13 -11.74 7.32 -13.62
N GLN A 14 -10.82 7.57 -14.57
CA GLN A 14 -9.43 7.08 -14.52
C GLN A 14 -8.75 7.28 -13.16
N GLY A 15 -8.97 8.43 -12.49
CA GLY A 15 -8.45 8.69 -11.15
C GLY A 15 -8.95 7.75 -10.05
N MET A 16 -10.22 7.34 -10.11
CA MET A 16 -10.83 6.48 -9.11
C MET A 16 -10.37 5.02 -9.25
N SER A 17 -10.05 4.57 -10.48
CA SER A 17 -9.46 3.25 -10.70
C SER A 17 -8.08 3.10 -10.04
N LEU A 18 -7.23 4.13 -10.13
CA LEU A 18 -5.88 4.11 -9.57
C LEU A 18 -5.88 4.17 -8.03
N SER A 19 -6.71 5.04 -7.45
CA SER A 19 -6.88 5.09 -5.99
C SER A 19 -7.47 3.80 -5.43
N ALA A 20 -8.38 3.13 -6.15
CA ALA A 20 -8.94 1.85 -5.74
C ALA A 20 -7.91 0.71 -5.81
N VAL A 21 -7.11 0.64 -6.87
CA VAL A 21 -6.02 -0.34 -6.98
C VAL A 21 -4.97 -0.14 -5.89
N SER A 22 -4.59 1.12 -5.62
CA SER A 22 -3.69 1.45 -4.50
C SER A 22 -4.27 1.04 -3.14
N LEU A 23 -5.57 1.23 -2.91
CA LEU A 23 -6.25 0.79 -1.70
C LEU A 23 -6.24 -0.75 -1.57
N GLY A 24 -6.39 -1.48 -2.69
CA GLY A 24 -6.27 -2.93 -2.72
C GLY A 24 -4.87 -3.41 -2.31
N LEU A 25 -3.83 -2.78 -2.85
CA LEU A 25 -2.45 -3.05 -2.44
C LEU A 25 -2.22 -2.73 -0.96
N PHE A 26 -2.78 -1.62 -0.47
CA PHE A 26 -2.71 -1.26 0.94
C PHE A 26 -3.24 -2.38 1.85
N PHE A 27 -4.38 -3.02 1.51
CA PHE A 27 -4.90 -4.14 2.33
C PHE A 27 -3.98 -5.37 2.32
N ILE A 28 -3.33 -5.66 1.19
CA ILE A 28 -2.33 -6.73 1.11
C ILE A 28 -1.15 -6.39 2.03
N HIS A 29 -0.64 -5.16 1.94
CA HIS A 29 0.46 -4.71 2.80
C HIS A 29 0.08 -4.75 4.29
N LEU A 30 -1.14 -4.32 4.64
CA LEU A 30 -1.65 -4.35 6.00
C LEU A 30 -1.74 -5.78 6.54
N SER A 31 -2.19 -6.73 5.73
CA SER A 31 -2.31 -8.15 6.11
C SER A 31 -0.94 -8.77 6.37
N VAL A 32 0.04 -8.50 5.48
CA VAL A 32 1.42 -8.97 5.65
C VAL A 32 2.04 -8.36 6.90
N PHE A 33 1.88 -7.05 7.10
CA PHE A 33 2.41 -6.37 8.28
C PHE A 33 1.78 -6.84 9.59
N ALA A 34 0.46 -7.08 9.62
CA ALA A 34 -0.20 -7.63 10.79
C ALA A 34 0.33 -9.05 11.13
N SER A 35 0.59 -9.86 10.10
CA SER A 35 1.23 -11.17 10.27
C SER A 35 2.66 -11.04 10.80
N ASP A 36 3.45 -10.12 10.26
CA ASP A 36 4.83 -9.87 10.69
C ASP A 36 4.86 -9.35 12.14
N LEU A 37 3.98 -8.41 12.52
CA LEU A 37 3.84 -7.94 13.90
C LEU A 37 3.43 -9.05 14.87
N ASN A 38 2.47 -9.89 14.47
CA ASN A 38 2.05 -11.01 15.30
C ASN A 38 3.20 -12.01 15.51
N ASN A 39 3.95 -12.29 14.44
CA ASN A 39 5.13 -13.15 14.52
C ASN A 39 6.25 -12.54 15.37
N PHE A 40 6.39 -11.20 15.37
CA PHE A 40 7.43 -10.48 16.07
C PHE A 40 7.14 -10.37 17.56
N TYR A 41 5.94 -9.92 17.91
CA TYR A 41 5.60 -9.59 19.28
C TYR A 41 5.07 -10.79 20.09
N PHE A 42 4.27 -11.66 19.46
CA PHE A 42 3.59 -12.73 20.19
C PHE A 42 4.31 -14.07 20.06
N THR A 43 4.43 -14.60 18.84
CA THR A 43 4.94 -15.96 18.64
C THR A 43 6.47 -16.07 18.59
N HIS A 44 7.20 -14.96 18.51
CA HIS A 44 8.67 -14.90 18.42
C HIS A 44 9.25 -15.84 17.34
N HIS A 45 8.49 -16.08 16.27
CA HIS A 45 8.86 -16.99 15.17
C HIS A 45 9.45 -16.17 14.01
N TYR A 46 10.72 -15.78 14.18
CA TYR A 46 11.45 -14.93 13.23
C TYR A 46 11.62 -15.55 11.84
N ASP A 47 11.63 -16.87 11.73
CA ASP A 47 11.74 -17.59 10.44
C ASP A 47 10.50 -17.41 9.54
N ARG A 48 9.36 -17.01 10.11
CA ARG A 48 8.10 -16.80 9.38
C ARG A 48 7.86 -15.34 9.00
N MET A 49 8.80 -14.44 9.28
CA MET A 49 8.66 -13.05 8.87
C MET A 49 9.03 -12.85 7.41
N SER A 50 8.35 -11.90 6.77
CA SER A 50 8.49 -11.63 5.34
C SER A 50 9.79 -10.91 4.93
N PHE A 51 10.88 -11.02 5.70
CA PHE A 51 12.15 -10.33 5.42
C PHE A 51 12.80 -10.73 4.10
N GLN A 52 12.64 -12.00 3.69
CA GLN A 52 13.16 -12.48 2.40
C GLN A 52 12.52 -11.75 1.20
N TYR A 53 11.33 -11.19 1.40
CA TYR A 53 10.58 -10.45 0.37
C TYR A 53 10.55 -8.95 0.61
N THR A 54 11.35 -8.43 1.55
CA THR A 54 11.39 -7.00 1.89
C THR A 54 11.61 -6.09 0.67
N ILE A 55 12.52 -6.44 -0.23
CA ILE A 55 12.77 -5.65 -1.46
C ILE A 55 11.51 -5.56 -2.32
N VAL A 56 10.83 -6.69 -2.53
CA VAL A 56 9.59 -6.76 -3.32
C VAL A 56 8.47 -5.97 -2.64
N LEU A 57 8.38 -6.07 -1.32
CA LEU A 57 7.37 -5.35 -0.54
C LEU A 57 7.59 -3.84 -0.55
N ILE A 58 8.82 -3.37 -0.34
CA ILE A 58 9.19 -1.95 -0.46
C ILE A 58 8.88 -1.43 -1.87
N PHE A 59 9.26 -2.18 -2.91
CA PHE A 59 8.97 -1.80 -4.28
C PHE A 59 7.45 -1.69 -4.55
N SER A 60 6.67 -2.65 -4.04
CA SER A 60 5.21 -2.63 -4.15
C SER A 60 4.56 -1.49 -3.36
N HIS A 61 5.13 -1.10 -2.21
CA HIS A 61 4.70 0.08 -1.47
C HIS A 61 4.92 1.37 -2.26
N VAL A 62 6.10 1.52 -2.87
CA VAL A 62 6.41 2.71 -3.71
C VAL A 62 5.44 2.80 -4.88
N ILE A 63 5.18 1.69 -5.59
CA ILE A 63 4.19 1.65 -6.68
C ILE A 63 2.80 2.04 -6.16
N SER A 64 2.39 1.50 -5.00
CA SER A 64 1.09 1.82 -4.41
C SER A 64 0.94 3.31 -4.07
N ILE A 65 1.99 3.93 -3.54
CA ILE A 65 2.03 5.38 -3.27
C ILE A 65 1.97 6.18 -4.57
N CYS A 66 2.73 5.79 -5.60
CA CYS A 66 2.70 6.45 -6.90
C CYS A 66 1.29 6.37 -7.53
N TRP A 67 0.61 5.23 -7.44
CA TRP A 67 -0.76 5.09 -7.91
C TRP A 67 -1.77 5.88 -7.08
N ALA A 68 -1.61 5.96 -5.75
CA ALA A 68 -2.43 6.83 -4.91
C ALA A 68 -2.24 8.31 -5.28
N ALA A 69 -0.99 8.74 -5.48
CA ALA A 69 -0.65 10.12 -5.83
C ALA A 69 -1.24 10.50 -7.21
N MET A 70 -1.06 9.64 -8.21
CA MET A 70 -1.67 9.82 -9.53
C MET A 70 -3.21 9.86 -9.44
N GLY A 71 -3.82 8.94 -8.67
CA GLY A 71 -5.26 8.93 -8.43
C GLY A 71 -5.76 10.22 -7.77
N SER A 72 -4.99 10.78 -6.84
CA SER A 72 -5.28 12.06 -6.20
C SER A 72 -5.22 13.24 -7.18
N LEU A 73 -4.19 13.30 -8.04
CA LEU A 73 -4.08 14.34 -9.07
C LEU A 73 -5.24 14.27 -10.08
N PHE A 74 -5.61 13.06 -10.51
CA PHE A 74 -6.76 12.89 -11.38
C PHE A 74 -8.09 13.25 -10.69
N ALA A 75 -8.23 12.97 -9.40
CA ALA A 75 -9.42 13.35 -8.63
C ALA A 75 -9.55 14.88 -8.53
N GLU A 76 -8.43 15.58 -8.37
CA GLU A 76 -8.38 17.06 -8.39
C GLU A 76 -8.81 17.62 -9.75
N MET A 77 -8.36 17.04 -10.86
CA MET A 77 -8.80 17.43 -12.21
C MET A 77 -10.30 17.22 -12.48
N THR A 78 -10.96 16.35 -11.71
CA THR A 78 -12.37 16.00 -11.91
C THR A 78 -13.32 16.84 -11.04
N ASP A 79 -12.78 17.79 -10.25
CA ASP A 79 -13.48 18.77 -9.37
C ASP A 79 -14.55 18.17 -8.43
N ASN A 80 -14.46 16.86 -8.18
CA ASN A 80 -15.37 16.12 -7.33
C ASN A 80 -14.77 15.98 -5.93
N LYS A 81 -15.22 16.83 -5.01
CA LYS A 81 -14.73 16.92 -3.63
C LYS A 81 -14.65 15.57 -2.91
N ASN A 82 -15.68 14.72 -3.05
CA ASN A 82 -15.71 13.40 -2.40
C ASN A 82 -14.59 12.47 -2.88
N PHE A 83 -14.27 12.47 -4.18
CA PHE A 83 -13.22 11.63 -4.73
C PHE A 83 -11.83 12.14 -4.39
N GLN A 84 -11.66 13.46 -4.34
CA GLN A 84 -10.42 14.08 -3.89
C GLN A 84 -10.11 13.68 -2.43
N TRP A 85 -11.09 13.78 -1.53
CA TRP A 85 -10.94 13.35 -0.14
C TRP A 85 -10.60 11.87 -0.04
N PHE A 86 -11.30 11.01 -0.77
CA PHE A 86 -11.03 9.57 -0.78
C PHE A 86 -9.60 9.24 -1.26
N ALA A 87 -9.16 9.87 -2.35
CA ALA A 87 -7.83 9.67 -2.90
C ALA A 87 -6.72 10.15 -1.95
N MET A 88 -6.92 11.30 -1.30
CA MET A 88 -5.99 11.83 -0.30
C MET A 88 -5.86 10.92 0.93
N ILE A 89 -6.99 10.37 1.41
CA ILE A 89 -6.96 9.40 2.52
C ILE A 89 -6.17 8.16 2.11
N SER A 90 -6.42 7.63 0.90
CA SER A 90 -5.68 6.46 0.39
C SER A 90 -4.17 6.73 0.31
N LEU A 91 -3.77 7.92 -0.14
CA LEU A 91 -2.36 8.34 -0.18
C LEU A 91 -1.73 8.40 1.21
N ILE A 92 -2.40 9.02 2.18
CA ILE A 92 -1.92 9.12 3.56
C ILE A 92 -1.78 7.73 4.19
N LEU A 93 -2.78 6.85 4.00
CA LEU A 93 -2.74 5.49 4.53
C LEU A 93 -1.57 4.69 3.97
N ASN A 94 -1.32 4.75 2.65
CA ASN A 94 -0.18 4.10 2.03
C ASN A 94 1.15 4.65 2.55
N GLY A 95 1.26 5.97 2.76
CA GLY A 95 2.44 6.61 3.33
C GLY A 95 2.72 6.15 4.77
N ILE A 96 1.70 6.18 5.64
CA ILE A 96 1.83 5.71 7.03
C ILE A 96 2.25 4.24 7.07
N MET A 97 1.66 3.41 6.21
CA MET A 97 1.97 2.00 6.13
C MET A 97 3.44 1.75 5.76
N PHE A 98 3.96 2.50 4.79
CA PHE A 98 5.35 2.42 4.38
C PHE A 98 6.32 2.74 5.52
N PHE A 99 6.05 3.80 6.29
CA PHE A 99 6.87 4.13 7.45
C PHE A 99 6.81 3.05 8.54
N ASN A 100 5.60 2.56 8.87
CA ASN A 100 5.44 1.48 9.85
C ASN A 100 6.23 0.22 9.44
N ARG A 101 6.22 -0.11 8.15
CA ARG A 101 7.01 -1.23 7.62
C ARG A 101 8.51 -1.02 7.83
N LEU A 102 9.04 0.17 7.48
CA LEU A 102 10.44 0.50 7.69
C LEU A 102 10.83 0.47 9.18
N SER A 103 9.97 0.98 10.05
CA SER A 103 10.19 0.95 11.50
C SER A 103 10.28 -0.48 12.04
N LEU A 104 9.41 -1.38 11.58
CA LEU A 104 9.46 -2.79 11.97
C LEU A 104 10.74 -3.47 11.49
N GLU A 105 11.17 -3.20 10.26
CA GLU A 105 12.44 -3.73 9.73
C GLU A 105 13.64 -3.22 10.54
N PHE A 106 13.69 -1.93 10.86
CA PHE A 106 14.75 -1.37 11.69
C PHE A 106 14.80 -2.01 13.09
N LEU A 107 13.64 -2.13 13.74
CA LEU A 107 13.54 -2.72 15.07
C LEU A 107 13.94 -4.20 15.07
N SER A 108 13.60 -4.92 14.00
CA SER A 108 14.00 -6.33 13.85
C SER A 108 15.50 -6.53 13.63
N ILE A 109 16.17 -5.59 12.96
CA ILE A 109 17.62 -5.61 12.77
C ILE A 109 18.31 -5.39 14.12
N GLN A 110 17.90 -4.36 14.88
CA GLN A 110 18.45 -4.09 16.22
C GLN A 110 18.26 -5.30 17.15
N TYR A 111 17.08 -5.92 17.13
CA TYR A 111 16.81 -7.10 17.95
C TYR A 111 17.69 -8.31 17.58
N ARG A 112 18.03 -8.47 16.30
CA ARG A 112 18.94 -9.53 15.86
C ARG A 112 20.40 -9.23 16.24
N GLU A 113 20.82 -7.97 16.21
CA GLU A 113 22.16 -7.56 16.67
C GLU A 113 22.34 -7.69 18.18
N GLU A 114 21.32 -7.42 19.00
CA GLU A 114 21.41 -7.53 20.47
C GLU A 114 21.45 -8.98 20.99
N ASN A 115 20.92 -9.95 20.24
CA ASN A 115 20.84 -11.35 20.66
C ASN A 115 21.94 -12.25 20.06
N HIS A 116 22.90 -11.67 19.33
CA HIS A 116 24.08 -12.35 18.76
C HIS A 116 25.37 -11.88 19.42
#